data_AF-A0AAX2S046-F1
#
_entry.id   AF-A0AAX2S046-F1
#
_cell.length_a   1.000
_cell.length_b   1.000
_cell.length_c   1.000
_cell.angle_alpha   90.00
_cell.angle_beta   90.00
_cell.angle_gamma   90.00
#
_symmetry.space_group_name_H-M   'P 1'
#
loop_
_entity.id
_entity.type
_entity.pdbx_description
1 polymer ?
#
loop_
_entity_poly.entity_id
_entity_poly.type
_entity_poly.pdbx_seq_one_letter_code
_entity_poly.pdbx_strand_id
1 'polypeptide(L)' 'MELGFSGNTAYIATIHQYGLRARVERHKEHKVQYAKRELLGFTERDKEMIEAFVIKALSENID' A
#
# COMPACT_ATOMS: atom_id res chain seq x y z
N MET A 1 12.79 -10.47 -3.39
CA MET A 1 12.54 -9.01 -3.42
C MET A 1 11.14 -8.81 -2.88
N GLU A 2 10.99 -8.06 -1.79
CA GLU A 2 9.66 -7.73 -1.26
C GLU A 2 9.29 -6.33 -1.77
N LEU A 3 8.17 -6.22 -2.49
CA LEU A 3 7.59 -4.94 -2.88
C LEU A 3 6.60 -4.55 -1.79
N GLY A 4 7.03 -3.71 -0.85
CA GLY A 4 6.20 -3.32 0.29
C GLY A 4 6.93 -2.43 1.28
N PHE A 5 6.23 -2.08 2.35
CA PHE A 5 6.82 -1.43 3.52
C PHE A 5 7.24 -2.48 4.53
N SER A 6 8.37 -2.26 5.22
CA SER A 6 8.84 -3.12 6.31
C SER A 6 9.00 -2.34 7.62
N GLY A 7 9.14 -3.07 8.73
CA GLY A 7 9.40 -2.50 10.06
C GLY A 7 8.40 -1.41 10.47
N ASN A 8 8.92 -0.29 10.98
CA ASN A 8 8.09 0.80 11.48
C ASN A 8 7.24 1.46 10.37
N THR A 9 7.72 1.47 9.13
CA THR A 9 6.96 2.02 8.01
C THR A 9 5.75 1.15 7.69
N ALA A 10 5.90 -0.18 7.72
CA ALA A 10 4.78 -1.12 7.56
C ALA A 10 3.73 -0.93 8.66
N TYR A 11 4.21 -0.73 9.89
CA TYR A 11 3.35 -0.48 11.04
C TYR A 11 2.52 0.80 10.87
N ILE A 12 3.18 1.92 10.53
CA ILE A 12 2.51 3.20 10.29
C ILE A 12 1.51 3.10 9.12
N ALA A 13 1.92 2.47 8.02
CA ALA A 13 1.06 2.28 6.85
C ALA A 13 -0.21 1.50 7.22
N THR A 14 -0.07 0.41 7.99
CA THR A 14 -1.20 -0.40 8.48
C THR A 14 -2.15 0.41 9.37
N ILE A 15 -1.60 1.22 10.29
CA ILE A 15 -2.41 2.08 11.17
C ILE A 15 -3.28 3.03 10.35
N HIS A 16 -2.69 3.72 9.37
CA HIS A 16 -3.44 4.69 8.59
C HIS A 16 -4.37 4.03 7.58
N GLN A 17 -3.97 2.93 6.93
CA GLN A 17 -4.80 2.20 5.96
C GLN A 17 -6.13 1.77 6.60
N TYR A 18 -6.09 1.23 7.81
CA TYR A 18 -7.27 0.72 8.49
C TYR A 18 -7.86 1.69 9.54
N GLY A 19 -7.22 2.83 9.78
CA GLY A 19 -7.63 3.77 10.83
C GLY A 19 -7.58 3.10 12.20
N LEU A 20 -6.43 2.57 12.60
CA LEU A 20 -6.29 1.87 13.89
C LEU A 20 -6.00 2.84 15.02
N ARG A 21 -6.27 2.41 16.25
CA ARG A 21 -5.85 3.13 17.46
C ARG A 21 -4.42 2.75 17.82
N ALA A 22 -3.50 3.72 17.77
CA ALA A 22 -2.08 3.48 18.00
C ALA A 22 -1.40 4.59 18.81
N ARG A 23 -0.17 4.32 19.28
CA ARG A 23 0.64 5.29 20.03
C ARG A 23 1.16 6.37 19.08
N VAL A 24 1.11 7.62 19.51
CA VAL A 24 1.71 8.75 18.76
C VAL A 24 3.24 8.74 18.90
N GLU A 25 3.72 8.34 20.07
CA GLU A 25 5.15 8.30 20.39
C GLU A 25 5.52 6.94 20.98
N ARG A 26 6.67 6.40 20.57
CA ARG A 26 7.11 5.03 20.88
C ARG A 26 7.10 4.69 22.37
N HIS A 27 7.45 5.66 23.22
CA HIS A 27 7.64 5.47 24.65
C HIS A 27 6.49 6.01 25.52
N LYS A 28 5.36 6.42 24.92
CA LYS A 28 4.20 6.92 25.67
C LYS A 28 3.01 5.99 25.53
N GLU A 29 2.30 5.78 26.64
CA GLU A 29 1.09 4.94 26.67
C GLU A 29 -0.11 5.59 25.98
N HIS A 30 -0.07 6.90 25.75
CA HIS A 30 -1.15 7.63 25.11
C HIS A 30 -1.38 7.15 23.66
N LYS A 31 -2.60 6.70 23.37
CA LYS A 31 -3.03 6.25 22.04
C LYS A 31 -4.15 7.13 21.51
N VAL A 32 -4.11 7.41 20.22
CA VAL A 32 -5.14 8.16 19.50
C VAL A 32 -5.76 7.30 18.41
N GLN A 33 -6.99 7.64 18.03
CA GLN A 33 -7.70 7.04 16.92
C GLN A 33 -7.29 7.77 15.63
N TYR A 34 -6.71 7.05 14.67
CA TYR A 34 -6.33 7.63 13.38
C TYR A 34 -7.49 7.55 12.38
N ALA A 35 -7.54 8.51 11.47
CA ALA A 35 -8.46 8.47 10.33
C ALA A 35 -8.06 7.35 9.37
N LYS A 36 -9.06 6.63 8.83
CA LYS A 36 -8.87 5.60 7.80
C LYS A 36 -8.46 6.25 6.47
N ARG A 37 -7.39 5.76 5.87
CA ARG A 37 -6.82 6.21 4.58
C ARG A 37 -6.68 5.04 3.63
N GLU A 38 -7.76 4.28 3.52
CA GLU A 38 -7.80 3.10 2.68
C GLU A 38 -7.63 3.47 1.21
N LEU A 39 -6.58 2.94 0.59
CA LEU A 39 -6.48 2.93 -0.86
C LEU A 39 -7.58 2.05 -1.42
N LEU A 40 -8.38 2.59 -2.35
CA LEU A 40 -9.47 1.88 -3.03
C LEU A 40 -8.98 0.72 -3.91
N GLY A 41 -7.67 0.67 -4.17
CA GLY A 41 -7.05 -0.31 -5.05
C GLY A 41 -7.27 0.02 -6.53
N PHE A 42 -7.02 -0.97 -7.38
CA PHE A 42 -7.25 -0.87 -8.82
C PHE A 42 -8.69 -1.27 -9.16
N THR A 43 -9.33 -0.50 -10.03
CA THR A 43 -10.57 -0.94 -10.68
C THR A 43 -10.27 -2.08 -11.67
N GLU A 44 -11.28 -2.81 -12.11
CA GLU A 44 -11.09 -3.84 -13.16
C GLU A 44 -10.49 -3.24 -14.44
N ARG A 45 -10.93 -2.04 -14.82
CA ARG A 45 -10.36 -1.31 -15.96
C ARG A 45 -8.88 -0.98 -15.77
N ASP A 46 -8.48 -0.58 -14.56
CA ASP A 46 -7.08 -0.31 -14.27
C ASP A 46 -6.24 -1.60 -14.42
N LYS A 47 -6.77 -2.74 -13.98
CA LYS A 47 -6.10 -4.04 -14.12
C LYS A 47 -5.94 -4.44 -15.58
N GLU A 48 -6.99 -4.34 -16.39
CA GLU A 48 -6.95 -4.63 -17.82
C GLU A 48 -5.91 -3.76 -18.54
N MET A 49 -5.87 -2.47 -18.21
CA MET A 49 -4.88 -1.54 -18.78
C MET A 49 -3.45 -1.90 -18.37
N ILE A 50 -3.21 -2.21 -17.09
CA ILE A 50 -1.89 -2.63 -16.60
C ILE A 50 -1.46 -3.93 -17.29
N GLU A 51 -2.35 -4.92 -17.38
CA GLU A 51 -2.08 -6.19 -18.05
C GLU A 51 -1.68 -5.97 -19.51
N ALA A 52 -2.44 -5.16 -20.25
CA ALA A 52 -2.13 -4.84 -21.64
C ALA A 52 -0.75 -4.16 -21.78
N PHE A 53 -0.41 -3.24 -20.88
CA PHE A 53 0.91 -2.61 -20.88
C PHE A 53 2.05 -3.59 -20.57
N VAL A 54 1.86 -4.48 -19.61
CA VAL A 54 2.85 -5.50 -19.26
C VAL A 54 3.08 -6.45 -20.44
N ILE A 55 2.01 -6.94 -21.08
CA ILE A 55 2.11 -7.79 -22.26
C ILE A 55 2.87 -7.08 -23.37
N LYS A 56 2.50 -5.83 -23.69
CA LYS A 56 3.17 -5.01 -24.70
C LYS A 56 4.67 -4.87 -24.41
N ALA A 57 5.03 -4.50 -23.18
CA ALA A 57 6.41 -4.32 -22.79
C ALA A 57 7.22 -5.63 -22.86
N LEU A 58 6.60 -6.78 -22.55
CA LEU A 58 7.26 -8.08 -22.68
C LEU A 58 7.42 -8.50 -24.15
N SER A 59 6.43 -8.23 -24.99
CA SER A 59 6.48 -8.55 -26.43
C SER A 59 7.51 -7.71 -27.19
N GLU A 60 7.71 -6.45 -26.81
CA GLU A 60 8.70 -5.54 -27.43
C GLU A 60 10.16 -5.92 -27.15
N ASN A 61 10.42 -6.81 -26.18
CA ASN A 61 11.77 -7.28 -25.83
C ASN A 61 12.09 -8.68 -26.40
N ILE A 62 11.27 -9.19 -27.33
CA ILE A 62 11.43 -10.53 -27.93
C ILE A 62 12.04 -10.47 -29.36
N ASP A 63 12.43 -9.28 -29.83
CA ASP A 63 13.21 -9.10 -31.06
C ASP A 63 14.74 -9.24 -30.83
#